data_AF-A0A950Q3W0-F1
#
_entry.id   AF-A0A950Q3W0-F1
#
_cell.length_a   1.000
_cell.length_b   1.000
_cell.length_c   1.000
_cell.angle_alpha   90.00
_cell.angle_beta   90.00
_cell.angle_gamma   90.00
#
_symmetry.space_group_name_H-M   'P 1'
#
loop_
_entity.id
_entity.type
_entity.pdbx_description
1 polymer ?
#
loop_
_entity_poly.entity_id
_entity_poly.type
_entity_poly.pdbx_seq_one_letter_code
_entity_poly.pdbx_strand_id
1 'polypeptide(L)'
;MMLLIAASLLLLATVGAWFVALGAKPAARVQLRFAMVLFACIAISAALLPPASASVTLLVLPIALSVVAFASAAGFEHAAPASLSAPLLAAVSLGGMAAAATGIALFSLAPAALAACALAAVSVRQFDAARASSVQGMLAALAFLAALSTFVLEGVGFTLLLFVATGVLGGTLALSRSDARVEKKRGRDLRTMVSPSGGA
;
A
#
# COMPACT_ATOMS: atom_id res chain seq x y z
N MET A 1 -9.65 -25.52 -1.25
CA MET A 1 -8.66 -25.51 -0.14
C MET A 1 -7.56 -24.46 -0.35
N MET A 2 -6.90 -24.39 -1.50
CA MET A 2 -5.81 -23.42 -1.76
C MET A 2 -6.23 -21.95 -1.60
N LEU A 3 -7.43 -21.57 -2.05
CA LEU A 3 -7.94 -20.20 -1.93
C LEU A 3 -8.13 -19.76 -0.46
N LEU A 4 -8.56 -20.66 0.43
CA LEU A 4 -8.69 -20.39 1.87
C LEU A 4 -7.34 -20.13 2.52
N ILE A 5 -6.30 -20.86 2.11
CA ILE A 5 -4.93 -20.66 2.58
C ILE A 5 -4.44 -19.26 2.18
N ALA A 6 -4.61 -18.89 0.90
CA ALA A 6 -4.19 -17.56 0.44
C ALA A 6 -4.99 -16.42 1.08
N ALA A 7 -6.29 -16.59 1.28
CA ALA A 7 -7.12 -15.63 2.00
C ALA A 7 -6.66 -15.45 3.45
N SER A 8 -6.34 -16.55 4.13
CA SER A 8 -5.82 -16.53 5.50
C SER A 8 -4.43 -15.87 5.57
N LEU A 9 -3.55 -16.14 4.60
CA LEU A 9 -2.24 -15.49 4.48
C LEU A 9 -2.38 -13.99 4.23
N LEU A 10 -3.31 -13.56 3.36
CA LEU A 10 -3.60 -12.14 3.16
C LEU A 10 -4.12 -11.50 4.44
N LEU A 11 -5.01 -12.17 5.18
CA LEU A 11 -5.51 -11.66 6.46
C LEU A 11 -4.41 -11.53 7.52
N LEU A 12 -3.52 -12.53 7.63
CA LEU A 12 -2.36 -12.45 8.52
C LEU A 12 -1.39 -11.35 8.08
N ALA A 13 -1.19 -11.19 6.77
CA ALA A 13 -0.37 -10.13 6.21
C ALA A 13 -0.93 -8.74 6.52
N THR A 14 -2.25 -8.53 6.43
CA THR A 14 -2.87 -7.24 6.76
C THR A 14 -2.81 -6.93 8.26
N VAL A 15 -2.98 -7.93 9.12
CA VAL A 15 -2.80 -7.78 10.57
C VAL A 15 -1.34 -7.46 10.91
N GLY A 16 -0.37 -8.19 10.34
CA GLY A 16 1.05 -7.90 10.52
C GLY A 16 1.41 -6.49 10.03
N ALA A 17 0.95 -6.13 8.84
CA ALA A 17 1.13 -4.82 8.25
C ALA A 17 0.48 -3.69 9.08
N TRP A 18 -0.66 -3.95 9.73
CA TRP A 18 -1.31 -3.01 10.65
C TRP A 18 -0.41 -2.64 11.84
N PHE A 19 0.23 -3.65 12.44
CA PHE A 19 1.18 -3.42 13.54
C PHE A 19 2.46 -2.75 13.04
N VAL A 20 3.00 -3.18 11.91
CA VAL A 20 4.20 -2.55 11.29
C VAL A 20 3.95 -1.08 10.96
N ALA A 21 2.73 -0.71 10.55
CA ALA A 21 2.35 0.67 10.27
C ALA A 21 2.49 1.61 11.49
N LEU A 22 2.59 1.10 12.72
CA LEU A 22 2.92 1.90 13.91
C LEU A 22 4.26 2.63 13.78
N GLY A 23 5.22 2.07 13.04
CA GLY A 23 6.53 2.68 12.80
C GLY A 23 6.52 3.77 11.72
N ALA A 24 5.40 3.97 11.01
CA ALA A 24 5.29 5.00 9.98
C ALA A 24 4.93 6.37 10.57
N LYS A 25 5.24 7.43 9.81
CA LYS A 25 4.83 8.82 10.08
C LYS A 25 3.32 8.91 10.36
N PRO A 26 2.86 9.81 11.25
CA PRO A 26 1.45 9.89 11.66
C PRO A 26 0.47 10.03 10.48
N ALA A 27 0.81 10.84 9.47
CA ALA A 27 -0.03 11.04 8.28
C ALA A 27 -0.19 9.76 7.45
N ALA A 28 0.92 9.04 7.20
CA ALA A 28 0.91 7.78 6.45
C ALA A 28 0.27 6.63 7.24
N ARG A 29 0.43 6.62 8.57
CA ARG A 29 -0.09 5.57 9.46
C ARG A 29 -1.60 5.41 9.37
N VAL A 30 -2.35 6.51 9.40
CA VAL A 30 -3.83 6.46 9.35
C VAL A 30 -4.28 5.89 8.00
N GLN A 31 -3.66 6.33 6.91
CA GLN A 31 -3.97 5.86 5.56
C GLN A 31 -3.62 4.38 5.40
N LEU A 32 -2.44 3.94 5.87
CA LEU A 32 -2.06 2.53 5.84
C LEU A 32 -3.05 1.64 6.59
N ARG A 33 -3.43 2.04 7.80
CA ARG A 33 -4.42 1.30 8.59
C ARG A 33 -5.74 1.18 7.86
N PHE A 34 -6.24 2.27 7.29
CA PHE A 34 -7.45 2.24 6.48
C PHE A 34 -7.32 1.27 5.29
N ALA A 35 -6.21 1.31 4.56
CA ALA A 35 -5.94 0.36 3.48
C ALA A 35 -5.89 -1.09 3.96
N MET A 36 -5.33 -1.37 5.15
CA MET A 36 -5.31 -2.73 5.71
C MET A 36 -6.71 -3.27 5.99
N VAL A 37 -7.65 -2.43 6.45
CA VAL A 37 -9.06 -2.84 6.60
C VAL A 37 -9.64 -3.26 5.26
N LEU A 38 -9.39 -2.47 4.21
CA LEU A 38 -9.89 -2.77 2.86
C LEU A 38 -9.30 -4.09 2.33
N PHE A 39 -8.01 -4.33 2.48
CA PHE A 39 -7.41 -5.61 2.10
C PHE A 39 -7.92 -6.78 2.94
N ALA A 40 -8.22 -6.58 4.23
CA ALA A 40 -8.86 -7.59 5.06
C ALA A 40 -10.27 -7.92 4.56
N CYS A 41 -11.05 -6.94 4.09
CA CYS A 41 -12.35 -7.18 3.46
C CYS A 41 -12.22 -8.07 2.21
N ILE A 42 -11.18 -7.88 1.38
CA ILE A 42 -10.91 -8.76 0.23
C ILE A 42 -10.64 -10.19 0.71
N ALA A 43 -9.77 -10.37 1.71
CA ALA A 43 -9.48 -11.69 2.28
C ALA A 43 -10.75 -12.39 2.83
N ILE A 44 -11.56 -11.65 3.61
CA ILE A 44 -12.79 -12.18 4.20
C ILE A 44 -13.80 -12.54 3.12
N SER A 45 -14.00 -11.68 2.12
CA SER A 45 -14.93 -11.98 1.01
C SER A 45 -14.49 -13.19 0.20
N ALA A 46 -13.19 -13.35 -0.07
CA ALA A 46 -12.65 -14.53 -0.74
C ALA A 46 -12.85 -15.81 0.08
N ALA A 47 -12.72 -15.74 1.41
CA ALA A 47 -12.87 -16.89 2.29
C ALA A 47 -14.33 -17.30 2.52
N LEU A 48 -15.22 -16.33 2.74
CA LEU A 48 -16.60 -16.57 3.21
C LEU A 48 -17.64 -16.47 2.09
N LEU A 49 -17.38 -15.69 1.05
CA LEU A 49 -18.35 -15.38 -0.02
C LEU A 49 -17.70 -15.47 -1.42
N PRO A 50 -17.22 -16.66 -1.86
CA PRO A 50 -16.59 -16.83 -3.16
C PRO A 50 -17.36 -16.24 -4.36
N PRO A 51 -18.70 -16.37 -4.49
CA PRO A 51 -19.41 -15.83 -5.65
C PRO A 51 -19.41 -14.29 -5.70
N ALA A 52 -19.29 -13.61 -4.57
CA ALA A 52 -19.25 -12.14 -4.50
C ALA A 52 -17.81 -11.59 -4.50
N SER A 53 -16.81 -12.44 -4.32
CA SER A 53 -15.41 -12.04 -4.12
C SER A 53 -14.84 -11.20 -5.28
N ALA A 54 -15.24 -11.50 -6.52
CA ALA A 54 -14.81 -10.75 -7.70
C ALA A 54 -15.32 -9.31 -7.67
N SER A 55 -16.61 -9.10 -7.41
CA SER A 55 -17.21 -7.77 -7.32
C SER A 55 -16.65 -6.96 -6.16
N VAL A 56 -16.44 -7.62 -5.00
CA VAL A 56 -15.79 -6.97 -3.84
C VAL A 56 -14.36 -6.58 -4.17
N THR A 57 -13.60 -7.45 -4.84
CA THR A 57 -12.22 -7.14 -5.23
C THR A 57 -12.17 -5.97 -6.21
N LEU A 58 -13.03 -5.96 -7.23
CA LEU A 58 -13.14 -4.85 -8.18
C LEU A 58 -13.50 -3.52 -7.52
N LEU A 59 -14.28 -3.53 -6.44
CA LEU A 59 -14.63 -2.30 -5.73
C LEU A 59 -13.51 -1.87 -4.78
N VAL A 60 -12.98 -2.80 -3.98
CA VAL A 60 -12.14 -2.50 -2.82
C VAL A 60 -10.67 -2.35 -3.20
N LEU A 61 -10.16 -3.17 -4.13
CA LEU A 61 -8.75 -3.16 -4.53
C LEU A 61 -8.26 -1.81 -5.06
N PRO A 62 -8.94 -1.12 -6.00
CA PRO A 62 -8.46 0.16 -6.51
C PRO A 62 -8.45 1.25 -5.44
N ILE A 63 -9.44 1.24 -4.52
CA ILE A 63 -9.52 2.17 -3.39
C ILE A 63 -8.33 1.91 -2.45
N ALA A 64 -8.11 0.65 -2.06
CA ALA A 64 -7.02 0.26 -1.17
C ALA A 64 -5.66 0.65 -1.75
N LEU A 65 -5.41 0.38 -3.04
CA LEU A 65 -4.17 0.76 -3.72
C LEU A 65 -3.97 2.27 -3.80
N SER A 66 -5.03 3.02 -4.09
CA SER A 66 -4.97 4.48 -4.12
C SER A 66 -4.59 5.04 -2.74
N VAL A 67 -5.16 4.49 -1.66
CA VAL A 67 -4.81 4.87 -0.30
C VAL A 67 -3.37 4.50 0.04
N VAL A 68 -2.86 3.34 -0.38
CA VAL A 68 -1.45 2.97 -0.21
C VAL A 68 -0.52 3.93 -0.98
N ALA A 69 -0.90 4.33 -2.20
CA ALA A 69 -0.14 5.30 -2.97
C ALA A 69 -0.11 6.67 -2.26
N PHE A 70 -1.23 7.16 -1.73
CA PHE A 70 -1.25 8.37 -0.92
C PHE A 70 -0.43 8.25 0.36
N ALA A 71 -0.48 7.10 1.03
CA ALA A 71 0.33 6.83 2.22
C ALA A 71 1.82 6.85 1.89
N SER A 72 2.20 6.36 0.71
CA SER A 72 3.58 6.41 0.24
C SER A 72 4.05 7.84 -0.04
N ALA A 73 3.23 8.64 -0.71
CA ALA A 73 3.52 10.05 -0.94
C ALA A 73 3.66 10.83 0.38
N ALA A 74 2.75 10.61 1.33
CA ALA A 74 2.80 11.22 2.67
C ALA A 74 4.01 10.72 3.50
N GLY A 75 4.46 9.49 3.29
CA GLY A 75 5.60 8.91 3.98
C GLY A 75 6.96 9.44 3.49
N PHE A 76 7.08 9.70 2.19
CA PHE A 76 8.36 10.05 1.57
C PHE A 76 8.52 11.53 1.19
N GLU A 77 7.45 12.19 0.75
CA GLU A 77 7.48 13.58 0.28
C GLU A 77 6.60 14.45 1.20
N HIS A 78 5.52 15.00 0.64
CA HIS A 78 4.52 15.80 1.34
C HIS A 78 3.16 15.12 1.23
N ALA A 79 2.36 15.22 2.30
CA ALA A 79 0.99 14.72 2.28
C ALA A 79 0.21 15.43 1.16
N ALA A 80 -0.48 14.64 0.33
CA ALA A 80 -1.36 15.20 -0.69
C ALA A 80 -2.45 16.07 -0.01
N PRO A 81 -2.79 17.24 -0.57
CA PRO A 81 -3.83 18.08 -0.01
C PRO A 81 -5.17 17.34 -0.03
N ALA A 82 -5.95 17.51 1.04
CA ALA A 82 -7.24 16.84 1.21
C ALA A 82 -8.18 17.08 0.03
N SER A 83 -8.15 18.30 -0.54
CA SER A 83 -8.93 18.72 -1.69
C SER A 83 -8.67 17.91 -2.96
N LEU A 84 -7.48 17.33 -3.14
CA LEU A 84 -7.17 16.46 -4.28
C LEU A 84 -7.47 14.99 -3.97
N SER A 85 -7.20 14.55 -2.74
CA SER A 85 -7.40 13.14 -2.36
C SER A 85 -8.88 12.73 -2.36
N ALA A 86 -9.79 13.60 -1.90
CA ALA A 86 -11.22 13.30 -1.83
C ALA A 86 -11.86 13.07 -3.21
N PRO A 87 -11.73 13.97 -4.21
CA PRO A 87 -12.33 13.74 -5.53
C PRO A 87 -11.68 12.56 -6.26
N LEU A 88 -10.38 12.31 -6.08
CA LEU A 88 -9.71 11.14 -6.64
C LEU A 88 -10.29 9.85 -6.05
N LEU A 89 -10.39 9.74 -4.73
CA LEU A 89 -11.00 8.56 -4.09
C LEU A 89 -12.47 8.39 -4.48
N ALA A 90 -13.22 9.48 -4.63
CA ALA A 90 -14.60 9.45 -5.12
C ALA A 90 -14.67 8.92 -6.56
N ALA A 91 -13.81 9.41 -7.46
CA ALA A 91 -13.73 8.94 -8.84
C ALA A 91 -13.34 7.46 -8.92
N VAL A 92 -12.37 7.02 -8.11
CA VAL A 92 -11.96 5.62 -8.02
C VAL A 92 -13.09 4.74 -7.49
N SER A 93 -13.83 5.21 -6.48
CA SER A 93 -14.97 4.49 -5.92
C SER A 93 -16.12 4.38 -6.93
N LEU A 94 -16.42 5.45 -7.67
CA LEU A 94 -17.38 5.44 -8.78
C LEU A 94 -16.95 4.47 -9.88
N GLY A 95 -15.67 4.43 -10.22
CA GLY A 95 -15.11 3.47 -11.17
C GLY A 95 -15.25 2.02 -10.69
N GLY A 96 -15.00 1.76 -9.41
CA GLY A 96 -15.21 0.45 -8.78
C GLY A 96 -16.68 0.01 -8.79
N MET A 97 -17.60 0.91 -8.47
CA MET A 97 -19.04 0.64 -8.55
C MET A 97 -19.51 0.41 -9.99
N ALA A 98 -19.04 1.21 -10.95
CA ALA A 98 -19.33 1.01 -12.36
C ALA A 98 -18.80 -0.32 -12.88
N ALA A 99 -17.59 -0.73 -12.49
CA ALA A 99 -17.02 -2.04 -12.82
C ALA A 99 -17.85 -3.18 -12.23
N ALA A 100 -18.27 -3.05 -10.97
CA ALA A 100 -19.11 -4.04 -10.31
C ALA A 100 -20.51 -4.16 -10.94
N ALA A 101 -21.08 -3.05 -11.41
CA ALA A 101 -22.41 -3.04 -12.05
C ALA A 101 -22.39 -3.53 -13.51
N THR A 102 -21.35 -3.18 -14.27
CA THR A 102 -21.26 -3.49 -15.71
C THR A 102 -20.54 -4.80 -16.02
N GLY A 103 -19.78 -5.34 -15.05
CA GLY A 103 -18.87 -6.46 -15.27
C GLY A 103 -17.60 -6.09 -16.05
N ILE A 104 -17.44 -4.82 -16.46
CA ILE A 104 -16.28 -4.35 -17.19
C ILE A 104 -15.18 -4.00 -16.18
N ALA A 105 -14.31 -4.97 -15.91
CA ALA A 105 -13.22 -4.84 -14.94
C ALA A 105 -12.27 -3.66 -15.22
N LEU A 106 -12.14 -3.23 -16.49
CA LEU A 106 -11.23 -2.17 -16.91
C LEU A 106 -11.46 -0.84 -16.18
N PHE A 107 -12.71 -0.50 -15.84
CA PHE A 107 -13.04 0.73 -15.11
C PHE A 107 -12.45 0.79 -13.69
N SER A 108 -12.24 -0.37 -13.07
CA SER A 108 -11.61 -0.50 -11.75
C SER A 108 -10.09 -0.72 -11.87
N LEU A 109 -9.66 -1.50 -12.86
CA LEU A 109 -8.25 -1.87 -13.00
C LEU A 109 -7.39 -0.70 -13.48
N ALA A 110 -7.91 0.20 -14.31
CA ALA A 110 -7.17 1.38 -14.77
C ALA A 110 -6.71 2.27 -13.60
N PRO A 111 -7.57 2.72 -12.68
CA PRO A 111 -7.13 3.50 -11.52
C PRO A 111 -6.23 2.70 -10.57
N ALA A 112 -6.46 1.39 -10.40
CA ALA A 112 -5.59 0.53 -9.61
C ALA A 112 -4.16 0.47 -10.17
N ALA A 113 -4.03 0.31 -11.49
CA ALA A 113 -2.74 0.28 -12.17
C ALA A 113 -2.02 1.63 -12.06
N LEU A 114 -2.75 2.74 -12.24
CA LEU A 114 -2.19 4.09 -12.05
C LEU A 114 -1.69 4.30 -10.60
N ALA A 115 -2.44 3.83 -9.60
CA ALA A 115 -2.01 3.91 -8.21
C ALA A 115 -0.74 3.09 -7.93
N ALA A 116 -0.65 1.87 -8.49
CA ALA A 116 0.56 1.04 -8.38
C ALA A 116 1.77 1.70 -9.09
N CYS A 117 1.57 2.29 -10.26
CA CYS A 117 2.59 3.07 -10.96
C CYS A 117 3.03 4.31 -10.17
N ALA A 118 2.08 5.01 -9.53
CA ALA A 118 2.40 6.15 -8.68
C ALA A 118 3.24 5.73 -7.46
N LEU A 119 2.88 4.60 -6.82
CA LEU A 119 3.67 4.00 -5.74
C LEU A 119 5.11 3.67 -6.20
N ALA A 120 5.26 3.08 -7.39
CA ALA A 120 6.56 2.80 -7.98
C ALA A 120 7.35 4.09 -8.25
N ALA A 121 6.71 5.11 -8.83
CA ALA A 121 7.34 6.39 -9.16
C ALA A 121 7.84 7.12 -7.90
N VAL A 122 7.02 7.19 -6.85
CA VAL A 122 7.41 7.76 -5.55
C VAL A 122 8.59 6.97 -4.96
N SER A 123 8.54 5.63 -5.05
CA SER A 123 9.63 4.79 -4.55
C SER A 123 10.94 5.05 -5.30
N VAL A 124 10.91 5.13 -6.65
CA VAL A 124 12.08 5.40 -7.49
C VAL A 124 12.70 6.77 -7.18
N ARG A 125 11.88 7.82 -7.04
CA ARG A 125 12.35 9.18 -6.71
C ARG A 125 13.12 9.24 -5.39
N GLN A 126 12.86 8.29 -4.49
CA GLN A 126 13.43 8.24 -3.14
C GLN A 126 14.57 7.23 -3.01
N PHE A 127 15.03 6.67 -4.13
CA PHE A 127 16.05 5.63 -4.16
C PHE A 127 17.37 6.08 -3.53
N ASP A 128 17.81 7.31 -3.80
CA ASP A 128 19.09 7.82 -3.29
C ASP A 128 19.04 8.11 -1.78
N ALA A 129 17.91 8.65 -1.28
CA ALA A 129 17.75 9.00 0.12
C ALA A 129 17.52 7.77 1.03
N ALA A 130 16.77 6.79 0.52
CA ALA A 130 16.23 5.69 1.32
C ALA A 130 16.23 4.35 0.55
N ARG A 131 17.39 3.98 0.00
CA ARG A 131 17.58 2.81 -0.90
C ARG A 131 16.85 1.53 -0.48
N ALA A 132 16.98 1.10 0.79
CA ALA A 132 16.36 -0.15 1.24
C ALA A 132 14.82 -0.10 1.26
N SER A 133 14.23 0.99 1.77
CA SER A 133 12.77 1.17 1.76
C SER A 133 12.23 1.44 0.36
N SER A 134 12.98 2.16 -0.48
CA SER A 134 12.64 2.40 -1.87
C SER A 134 12.54 1.08 -2.66
N VAL A 135 13.52 0.18 -2.51
CA VAL A 135 13.46 -1.15 -3.15
C VAL A 135 12.25 -1.95 -2.68
N GLN A 136 11.92 -1.92 -1.38
CA GLN A 136 10.72 -2.58 -0.85
C GLN A 136 9.43 -1.99 -1.44
N GLY A 137 9.36 -0.66 -1.60
CA GLY A 137 8.24 0.02 -2.25
C GLY A 137 8.10 -0.34 -3.73
N MET A 138 9.22 -0.42 -4.47
CA MET A 138 9.23 -0.86 -5.86
C MET A 138 8.78 -2.31 -6.01
N LEU A 139 9.29 -3.22 -5.17
CA LEU A 139 8.87 -4.62 -5.17
C LEU A 139 7.39 -4.77 -4.80
N ALA A 140 6.89 -3.95 -3.87
CA ALA A 140 5.48 -3.92 -3.52
C ALA A 140 4.61 -3.46 -4.69
N ALA A 141 5.01 -2.40 -5.39
CA ALA A 141 4.30 -1.92 -6.58
C ALA A 141 4.29 -2.97 -7.69
N LEU A 142 5.41 -3.66 -7.93
CA LEU A 142 5.47 -4.77 -8.88
C LEU A 142 4.58 -5.93 -8.47
N ALA A 143 4.53 -6.27 -7.18
CA ALA A 143 3.61 -7.28 -6.67
C ALA A 143 2.14 -6.89 -6.90
N PHE A 144 1.77 -5.62 -6.68
CA PHE A 144 0.42 -5.16 -6.99
C PHE A 144 0.11 -5.16 -8.49
N LEU A 145 1.04 -4.77 -9.35
CA LEU A 145 0.87 -4.89 -10.80
C LEU A 145 0.69 -6.35 -11.22
N ALA A 146 1.50 -7.26 -10.67
CA ALA A 146 1.35 -8.70 -10.90
C ALA A 146 -0.01 -9.21 -10.40
N ALA A 147 -0.50 -8.74 -9.25
CA ALA A 147 -1.84 -9.05 -8.77
C ALA A 147 -2.91 -8.60 -9.78
N LEU A 148 -2.85 -7.36 -10.28
CA LEU A 148 -3.79 -6.86 -11.28
C LEU A 148 -3.73 -7.68 -12.58
N SER A 149 -2.54 -8.06 -13.04
CA SER A 149 -2.38 -8.95 -14.20
C SER A 149 -3.01 -10.33 -13.96
N THR A 150 -2.79 -10.93 -12.79
CA THR A 150 -3.42 -12.22 -12.44
C THR A 150 -4.94 -12.11 -12.32
N PHE A 151 -5.47 -10.97 -11.84
CA PHE A 151 -6.91 -10.73 -11.81
C PHE A 151 -7.53 -10.76 -13.21
N VAL A 152 -6.86 -10.14 -14.19
CA VAL A 152 -7.34 -10.09 -15.58
C VAL A 152 -7.38 -11.49 -16.21
N LEU A 153 -6.41 -12.34 -15.88
CA LEU A 153 -6.27 -13.67 -16.48
C LEU A 153 -7.15 -14.73 -15.80
N GLU A 154 -7.21 -14.72 -14.46
CA GLU A 154 -7.77 -15.81 -13.66
C GLU A 154 -8.89 -15.34 -12.72
N GLY A 155 -9.14 -14.03 -12.61
CA GLY A 155 -10.08 -13.46 -11.64
C GLY A 155 -9.55 -13.53 -10.20
N VAL A 156 -10.45 -13.75 -9.24
CA VAL A 156 -10.06 -13.89 -7.82
C VAL A 156 -9.51 -15.29 -7.58
N GLY A 157 -8.18 -15.39 -7.64
CA GLY A 157 -7.44 -16.63 -7.46
C GLY A 157 -6.43 -16.60 -6.32
N PHE A 158 -5.79 -17.74 -6.10
CA PHE A 158 -4.69 -17.90 -5.16
C PHE A 158 -3.54 -16.92 -5.43
N THR A 159 -3.15 -16.78 -6.69
CA THR A 159 -2.01 -15.97 -7.14
C THR A 159 -2.22 -14.48 -6.85
N LEU A 160 -3.42 -13.96 -7.14
CA LEU A 160 -3.83 -12.60 -6.79
C LEU A 160 -3.62 -12.32 -5.30
N LEU A 161 -4.21 -13.17 -4.44
CA LEU A 161 -4.20 -12.95 -3.00
C LEU A 161 -2.78 -12.98 -2.42
N LEU A 162 -1.90 -13.85 -2.94
CA LEU A 162 -0.49 -13.88 -2.55
C LEU A 162 0.27 -12.62 -2.98
N PHE A 163 0.05 -12.16 -4.21
CA PHE A 163 0.69 -10.94 -4.69
C PHE A 163 0.22 -9.70 -3.93
N VAL A 164 -1.09 -9.61 -3.63
CA VAL A 164 -1.65 -8.56 -2.78
C VAL A 164 -1.03 -8.63 -1.38
N ALA A 165 -0.94 -9.82 -0.76
CA ALA A 165 -0.34 -9.98 0.56
C ALA A 165 1.13 -9.53 0.58
N THR A 166 1.88 -9.90 -0.46
CA THR A 166 3.29 -9.50 -0.64
C THR A 166 3.42 -7.99 -0.83
N GLY A 167 2.56 -7.40 -1.66
CA GLY A 167 2.51 -5.95 -1.88
C GLY A 167 2.19 -5.17 -0.61
N VAL A 168 1.23 -5.66 0.18
CA VAL A 168 0.83 -5.07 1.47
C VAL A 168 1.99 -5.09 2.47
N LEU A 169 2.66 -6.23 2.65
CA LEU A 169 3.79 -6.36 3.56
C LEU A 169 4.99 -5.52 3.08
N GLY A 170 5.33 -5.58 1.80
CA GLY A 170 6.43 -4.81 1.22
C GLY A 170 6.21 -3.30 1.33
N GLY A 171 5.00 -2.83 1.01
CA GLY A 171 4.64 -1.41 1.08
C GLY A 171 4.63 -0.87 2.50
N THR A 172 4.12 -1.64 3.47
CA THR A 172 4.14 -1.22 4.88
C THR A 172 5.54 -1.25 5.49
N LEU A 173 6.36 -2.25 5.17
CA LEU A 173 7.77 -2.30 5.60
C LEU A 173 8.58 -1.13 5.03
N ALA A 174 8.35 -0.77 3.77
CA ALA A 174 8.97 0.39 3.15
C ALA A 174 8.70 1.68 3.94
N LEU A 175 7.46 1.86 4.39
CA LEU A 175 7.03 3.09 5.09
C LEU A 175 7.42 3.10 6.58
N SER A 176 7.48 1.94 7.23
CA SER A 176 7.89 1.85 8.64
C SER A 176 9.38 2.18 8.87
N ARG A 177 10.25 2.04 7.87
CA ARG A 177 11.71 2.21 8.03
C ARG A 177 12.23 3.62 7.71
N SER A 178 11.37 4.50 7.19
CA SER A 178 11.76 5.84 6.72
C SER A 178 12.27 6.75 7.85
N ASP A 179 11.69 6.66 9.06
CA ASP A 179 12.01 7.59 10.17
C ASP A 179 13.29 7.26 10.95
N ALA A 180 13.72 6.00 10.96
CA ALA A 180 14.91 5.57 11.72
C ALA A 180 16.22 6.25 11.29
N ARG A 181 16.27 6.86 10.09
CA ARG A 181 17.43 7.61 9.60
C ARG A 181 17.43 9.07 10.06
N VAL A 182 16.28 9.72 10.14
CA VAL A 182 16.17 11.13 10.56
C VAL A 182 16.52 11.25 12.05
N GLU A 183 16.06 10.28 12.85
CA GLU A 183 16.34 10.24 14.29
C GLU A 183 17.83 10.00 14.58
N LYS A 184 18.51 9.15 13.79
CA LYS A 184 19.97 8.96 13.87
C LYS A 184 20.76 10.20 13.48
N LYS A 185 20.29 10.98 12.50
CA LYS A 185 20.97 12.21 12.06
C LYS A 185 20.82 13.31 13.10
N ARG A 186 19.60 13.52 13.63
CA ARG A 186 19.34 14.49 14.72
C ARG A 186 20.10 14.16 16.00
N GLY A 187 20.20 12.88 16.36
CA GLY A 187 21.01 12.43 17.51
C GLY A 187 22.51 12.63 17.30
N ARG A 188 23.02 12.52 16.07
CA ARG A 188 24.42 12.81 15.73
C ARG A 188 24.70 14.31 15.79
N ASP A 189 23.82 15.15 15.25
CA ASP A 189 23.98 16.61 15.24
C ASP A 189 23.98 17.19 16.67
N LEU A 190 23.13 16.66 17.56
CA LEU A 190 23.14 17.02 18.99
C LEU A 190 24.44 16.60 19.69
N ARG A 191 25.01 15.44 19.36
CA ARG A 191 26.31 15.00 19.92
C ARG A 191 27.48 15.85 19.42
N THR A 192 27.44 16.32 18.17
CA THR A 192 28.46 17.23 17.65
C THR A 192 28.35 18.64 18.23
N MET A 193 27.15 19.12 18.57
CA MET A 193 26.96 20.41 19.25
C MET A 193 27.35 20.38 20.73
N VAL A 194 27.38 19.20 21.36
CA VAL A 194 27.76 19.02 22.76
C VAL A 194 29.26 18.72 22.92
N SER A 195 30.04 18.69 21.83
CA SER A 195 31.50 18.63 21.95
C SER A 195 31.99 19.94 22.55
N PRO A 196 32.45 19.96 23.82
CA PRO A 196 32.83 21.19 24.48
C PRO A 196 34.10 21.71 23.81
N SER A 197 34.08 22.98 23.45
CA SER A 197 35.28 23.79 23.22
C SER A 197 36.05 23.97 24.54
N GLY A 198 36.48 22.86 25.14
CA GLY A 198 37.23 22.81 26.37
C GLY A 198 38.56 22.12 26.12
N GLY A 199 39.60 22.91 25.84
CA GLY A 199 40.96 22.39 25.83
C GLY A 199 41.96 23.26 25.06
N ALA A 200 42.48 24.27 25.76
CA ALA A 200 43.71 25.05 25.53
C ALA A 200 43.70 26.10 24.41
#